data_AF-A0A4Y5YDI8-F1
#
_entry.id   AF-A0A4Y5YDI8-F1
#
_cell.length_a   1.000
_cell.length_b   1.000
_cell.length_c   1.000
_cell.angle_alpha   90.00
_cell.angle_beta   90.00
_cell.angle_gamma   90.00
#
_symmetry.space_group_name_H-M   'P 1'
#
loop_
_entity.id
_entity.type
_entity.pdbx_description
1 polymer ?
#
loop_
_entity_poly.entity_id
_entity_poly.type
_entity_poly.pdbx_seq_one_letter_code
_entity_poly.pdbx_strand_id
1 'polypeptide(L)'
;MIYALVKIFKEKQHAQSFINGELYMQTLRDYKDWIDDNGELRGDPCEGIVGYFQSDDIQLEIGNIKLDSDSFDGAVLVHSNDLLSRNAFCTYALNSRGFDKISVDTLKEFKNILEVHSKCYGLGSYCVAITNVSEFISRAKSAIKSINVDGAISLVDYFDDQIFSGELDSDMHGFQKRKTFEHQREHRILIDLNYKIPEKYTLNVGDLSDITTEILTPQELNEILEVRLPDGSKA
;
A
#
# COMPACT_ATOMS: atom_id res chain seq x y z
N MET A 1 9.60 -12.67 -0.55
CA MET A 1 10.51 -11.90 -1.43
C MET A 1 9.70 -11.07 -2.41
N ILE A 2 10.10 -9.83 -2.68
CA ILE A 2 9.47 -8.96 -3.70
C ILE A 2 10.30 -9.05 -4.98
N TYR A 3 9.66 -9.34 -6.11
CA TYR A 3 10.30 -9.49 -7.42
C TYR A 3 10.27 -8.18 -8.22
N ALA A 4 9.14 -7.46 -8.16
CA ALA A 4 8.93 -6.17 -8.80
C ALA A 4 7.87 -5.39 -8.02
N LEU A 5 7.83 -4.07 -8.25
CA LEU A 5 6.78 -3.18 -7.74
C LEU A 5 6.03 -2.58 -8.91
N VAL A 6 4.72 -2.38 -8.79
CA VAL A 6 3.89 -1.79 -9.85
C VAL A 6 3.19 -0.56 -9.30
N LYS A 7 3.30 0.57 -9.99
CA LYS A 7 2.50 1.76 -9.69
C LYS A 7 1.41 1.91 -10.75
N ILE A 8 0.18 2.10 -10.30
CA ILE A 8 -1.00 2.29 -11.16
C ILE A 8 -1.42 3.76 -11.10
N PHE A 9 -1.78 4.32 -12.25
CA PHE A 9 -2.09 5.72 -12.49
C PHE A 9 -3.39 5.87 -13.27
N LYS A 10 -4.19 6.87 -12.92
CA LYS A 10 -5.36 7.28 -13.72
C LYS A 10 -4.94 7.92 -15.04
N GLU A 11 -3.87 8.70 -15.02
CA GLU A 11 -3.43 9.52 -16.17
C GLU A 11 -2.03 9.15 -16.61
N LYS A 12 -1.82 9.05 -17.93
CA LYS A 12 -0.53 8.71 -18.54
C LYS A 12 0.58 9.71 -18.17
N GLN A 13 0.24 10.99 -18.03
CA GLN A 13 1.20 12.03 -17.66
C GLN A 13 1.82 11.79 -16.28
N HIS A 14 1.04 11.29 -15.31
CA HIS A 14 1.55 10.95 -13.99
C HIS A 14 2.47 9.73 -14.01
N ALA A 15 2.18 8.75 -14.89
CA ALA A 15 3.09 7.63 -15.13
C ALA A 15 4.43 8.12 -15.71
N GLN A 16 4.39 9.10 -16.62
CA GLN A 16 5.62 9.71 -17.16
C GLN A 16 6.40 10.50 -16.10
N SER A 17 5.72 11.31 -15.28
CA SER A 17 6.33 11.99 -14.13
C SER A 17 7.02 11.00 -13.18
N PHE A 18 6.36 9.88 -12.89
CA PHE A 18 6.94 8.82 -12.08
C PHE A 18 8.20 8.23 -12.71
N ILE A 19 8.19 7.92 -14.01
CA ILE A 19 9.39 7.45 -14.73
C ILE A 19 10.51 8.47 -14.65
N ASN A 20 10.21 9.77 -14.64
CA ASN A 20 11.19 10.84 -14.50
C ASN A 20 11.65 11.07 -13.03
N GLY A 21 11.19 10.25 -12.08
CA GLY A 21 11.61 10.28 -10.68
C GLY A 21 10.68 10.98 -9.70
N GLU A 22 9.48 11.40 -10.11
CA GLU A 22 8.55 12.11 -9.24
C GLU A 22 7.64 11.14 -8.48
N LEU A 23 7.91 10.93 -7.19
CA LEU A 23 7.02 10.18 -6.30
C LEU A 23 6.02 11.13 -5.66
N TYR A 24 4.84 11.27 -6.25
CA TYR A 24 3.74 12.05 -5.68
C TYR A 24 3.10 11.31 -4.49
N MET A 25 3.15 11.92 -3.31
CA MET A 25 2.77 11.32 -2.03
C MET A 25 1.63 12.11 -1.39
N GLN A 26 0.48 11.45 -1.23
CA GLN A 26 -0.64 11.98 -0.45
C GLN A 26 -0.45 11.65 1.03
N THR A 27 -1.11 12.39 1.90
CA THR A 27 -1.10 12.12 3.34
C THR A 27 -1.95 10.88 3.67
N LEU A 28 -1.69 10.21 4.80
CA LEU A 28 -2.60 9.15 5.26
C LEU A 28 -4.02 9.69 5.51
N ARG A 29 -4.14 10.96 5.92
CA ARG A 29 -5.43 11.66 6.00
C ARG A 29 -6.15 11.74 4.66
N ASP A 30 -5.45 12.06 3.58
CA ASP A 30 -6.06 12.09 2.24
C ASP A 30 -6.68 10.74 1.87
N TYR A 31 -6.02 9.62 2.20
CA TYR A 31 -6.57 8.28 1.96
C TYR A 31 -7.71 7.93 2.92
N LYS A 32 -7.63 8.36 4.18
CA LYS A 32 -8.70 8.17 5.18
C LYS A 32 -10.00 8.86 4.77
N ASP A 33 -9.88 10.08 4.26
CA ASP A 33 -11.02 10.94 3.93
C ASP A 33 -11.44 10.79 2.45
N TRP A 34 -10.73 9.96 1.67
CA TRP A 34 -11.07 9.69 0.27
C TRP A 34 -12.37 8.90 0.16
N ILE A 35 -13.30 9.40 -0.64
CA ILE A 35 -14.54 8.72 -0.98
C ILE A 35 -14.39 8.19 -2.40
N ASP A 36 -14.43 6.86 -2.54
CA ASP A 36 -14.41 6.22 -3.84
C ASP A 36 -15.80 6.29 -4.50
N ASP A 37 -15.82 6.57 -5.80
CA ASP A 37 -17.06 6.61 -6.59
C ASP A 37 -17.76 5.24 -6.63
N ASN A 38 -17.00 4.13 -6.50
CA ASN A 38 -17.52 2.76 -6.54
C ASN A 38 -16.69 1.82 -5.66
N GLY A 39 -17.29 1.32 -4.58
CA GLY A 39 -16.67 0.33 -3.67
C GLY A 39 -15.46 0.87 -2.90
N GLU A 40 -14.83 0.04 -2.09
CA GLU A 40 -13.60 0.40 -1.37
C GLU A 40 -12.37 0.15 -2.27
N LEU A 41 -11.78 1.22 -2.83
CA LEU A 41 -10.63 1.14 -3.74
C LEU A 41 -9.41 1.88 -3.21
N ARG A 42 -9.50 3.17 -2.91
CA ARG A 42 -8.42 3.98 -2.35
C ARG A 42 -8.71 4.42 -0.92
N GLY A 43 -9.98 4.73 -0.65
CA GLY A 43 -10.44 5.21 0.63
C GLY A 43 -10.45 4.10 1.66
N ASP A 44 -9.80 4.32 2.80
CA ASP A 44 -9.90 3.43 3.95
C ASP A 44 -10.02 4.26 5.23
N PRO A 45 -11.20 4.29 5.88
CA PRO A 45 -11.40 4.99 7.17
C PRO A 45 -10.45 4.54 8.28
N CYS A 46 -9.83 3.37 8.14
CA CYS A 46 -8.81 2.85 9.05
C CYS A 46 -7.39 3.34 8.73
N GLU A 47 -7.16 4.20 7.74
CA GLU A 47 -5.82 4.79 7.55
C GLU A 47 -5.41 5.62 8.77
N GLY A 48 -4.18 5.42 9.24
CA GLY A 48 -3.62 6.16 10.37
C GLY A 48 -4.21 5.81 11.76
N ILE A 49 -4.84 4.65 11.90
CA ILE A 49 -5.23 4.14 13.22
C ILE A 49 -4.01 3.61 13.99
N VAL A 50 -4.10 3.70 15.31
CA VAL A 50 -3.18 3.08 16.28
C VAL A 50 -3.89 2.06 17.17
N GLY A 51 -5.23 2.03 17.12
CA GLY A 51 -6.05 1.04 17.79
C GLY A 51 -7.39 0.85 17.09
N TYR A 52 -7.89 -0.39 17.17
CA TYR A 52 -9.18 -0.81 16.65
C TYR A 52 -9.83 -1.66 17.73
N PHE A 53 -10.95 -1.23 18.29
CA PHE A 53 -11.57 -1.91 19.43
C PHE A 53 -13.00 -2.30 19.09
N GLN A 54 -13.33 -3.58 19.20
CA GLN A 54 -14.69 -4.07 19.02
C GLN A 54 -15.60 -3.50 20.11
N SER A 55 -16.89 -3.34 19.83
CA SER A 55 -17.85 -2.80 20.80
C SER A 55 -17.90 -3.60 22.10
N ASP A 56 -17.73 -4.92 22.01
CA ASP A 56 -17.75 -5.82 23.18
C ASP A 56 -16.55 -5.66 24.11
N ASP A 57 -15.47 -5.02 23.64
CA ASP A 57 -14.24 -4.84 24.41
C ASP A 57 -14.13 -3.44 25.04
N ILE A 58 -15.16 -2.59 24.91
CA ILE A 58 -15.15 -1.22 25.41
C ILE A 58 -16.35 -0.96 26.31
N GLN A 59 -16.09 -0.30 27.43
CA GLN A 59 -17.12 0.29 28.26
C GLN A 59 -17.00 1.82 28.20
N LEU A 60 -18.07 2.49 27.76
CA LEU A 60 -18.12 3.96 27.74
C LEU A 60 -19.01 4.45 28.89
N GLU A 61 -18.54 5.44 29.64
CA GLU A 61 -19.29 6.08 30.70
C GLU A 61 -19.39 7.59 30.46
N ILE A 62 -20.61 8.13 30.46
CA ILE A 62 -20.89 9.56 30.35
C ILE A 62 -21.55 10.01 31.66
N GLY A 63 -20.75 10.62 32.54
CA GLY A 63 -21.19 10.95 33.89
C GLY A 63 -21.39 9.69 34.73
N ASN A 64 -22.65 9.33 35.00
CA ASN A 64 -23.02 8.09 35.71
C ASN A 64 -23.77 7.10 34.79
N ILE A 65 -23.85 7.37 33.49
CA ILE A 65 -24.53 6.51 32.52
C ILE A 65 -23.47 5.62 31.88
N LYS A 66 -23.57 4.31 32.13
CA LYS A 66 -22.79 3.29 31.44
C LYS A 66 -23.49 2.91 30.15
N LEU A 67 -22.73 2.91 29.06
CA LEU A 67 -23.15 2.41 27.76
C LEU A 67 -22.52 1.03 27.58
N ASP A 68 -23.39 0.02 27.48
CA ASP A 68 -22.98 -1.35 27.22
C ASP A 68 -22.70 -1.55 25.72
N SER A 69 -22.08 -2.68 25.35
CA SER A 69 -21.60 -2.93 23.98
C SER A 69 -22.68 -2.85 22.90
N ASP A 70 -23.94 -3.20 23.25
CA ASP A 70 -25.11 -3.07 22.38
C ASP A 70 -25.47 -1.61 22.01
N SER A 71 -24.85 -0.63 22.67
CA SER A 71 -25.07 0.80 22.44
C SER A 71 -24.18 1.40 21.35
N PHE A 72 -23.19 0.65 20.84
CA PHE A 72 -22.27 1.13 19.81
C PHE A 72 -22.67 0.62 18.43
N ASP A 73 -22.66 1.51 17.44
CA ASP A 73 -22.89 1.17 16.02
C ASP A 73 -21.54 0.89 15.33
N GLY A 74 -20.85 -0.15 15.80
CA GLY A 74 -19.56 -0.62 15.26
C GLY A 74 -18.35 -0.39 16.17
N ALA A 75 -17.16 -0.73 15.64
CA ALA A 75 -15.89 -0.63 16.35
C ALA A 75 -15.47 0.83 16.60
N VAL A 76 -14.74 1.05 17.70
CA VAL A 76 -14.10 2.34 17.99
C VAL A 76 -12.69 2.35 17.38
N LEU A 77 -12.47 3.35 16.53
CA LEU A 77 -11.19 3.59 15.87
C LEU A 77 -10.43 4.68 16.62
N VAL A 78 -9.16 4.42 16.93
CA VAL A 78 -8.27 5.41 17.54
C VAL A 78 -7.25 5.84 16.49
N HIS A 79 -7.34 7.08 16.03
CA HIS A 79 -6.41 7.65 15.05
C HIS A 79 -5.31 8.49 15.71
N SER A 80 -4.11 8.45 15.14
CA SER A 80 -3.03 9.39 15.47
C SER A 80 -2.99 10.53 14.46
N ASN A 81 -3.15 11.78 14.92
CA ASN A 81 -3.06 12.94 14.04
C ASN A 81 -1.66 13.10 13.43
N ASP A 82 -0.62 12.77 14.19
CA ASP A 82 0.76 12.79 13.74
C ASP A 82 0.95 11.76 12.62
N LEU A 83 0.44 10.53 12.81
CA LEU A 83 0.50 9.49 11.78
C LEU A 83 -0.30 9.89 10.52
N LEU A 84 -1.50 10.44 10.71
CA LEU A 84 -2.35 10.93 9.62
C LEU A 84 -1.70 12.05 8.80
N SER A 85 -0.74 12.79 9.38
CA SER A 85 -0.01 13.85 8.69
C SER A 85 1.08 13.35 7.75
N ARG A 86 1.54 12.10 7.92
CA ARG A 86 2.64 11.51 7.14
C ARG A 86 2.23 11.27 5.69
N ASN A 87 3.20 11.45 4.78
CA ASN A 87 3.00 11.25 3.34
C ASN A 87 3.33 9.81 2.95
N ALA A 88 2.46 9.18 2.18
CA ALA A 88 2.60 7.82 1.70
C ALA A 88 2.66 7.73 0.17
N PHE A 89 3.64 6.99 -0.33
CA PHE A 89 3.73 6.52 -1.70
C PHE A 89 3.51 5.01 -1.75
N CYS A 90 2.41 4.61 -2.39
CA CYS A 90 1.94 3.22 -2.40
C CYS A 90 2.19 2.56 -3.75
N THR A 91 2.71 1.34 -3.74
CA THR A 91 2.95 0.47 -4.91
C THR A 91 2.36 -0.91 -4.68
N TYR A 92 2.04 -1.65 -5.73
CA TYR A 92 1.61 -3.05 -5.66
C TYR A 92 2.84 -3.95 -5.73
N ALA A 93 3.02 -4.86 -4.77
CA ALA A 93 4.15 -5.77 -4.75
C ALA A 93 3.84 -7.08 -5.49
N LEU A 94 4.64 -7.39 -6.51
CA LEU A 94 4.70 -8.74 -7.06
C LEU A 94 5.61 -9.57 -6.15
N ASN A 95 5.02 -10.36 -5.26
CA ASN A 95 5.73 -11.11 -4.23
C ASN A 95 5.21 -12.56 -4.13
N SER A 96 5.99 -13.44 -3.49
CA SER A 96 5.72 -14.88 -3.48
C SER A 96 4.54 -15.32 -2.59
N ARG A 97 4.00 -14.46 -1.70
CA ARG A 97 2.92 -14.78 -0.74
C ARG A 97 3.04 -16.17 -0.05
N GLY A 98 4.25 -16.62 0.27
CA GLY A 98 4.48 -17.91 0.92
C GLY A 98 4.72 -19.10 -0.02
N PHE A 99 4.85 -18.88 -1.33
CA PHE A 99 5.42 -19.88 -2.24
C PHE A 99 6.93 -20.02 -1.97
N ASP A 100 7.28 -21.07 -1.24
CA ASP A 100 8.68 -21.37 -0.88
C ASP A 100 9.40 -22.18 -1.96
N LYS A 101 8.65 -22.91 -2.81
CA LYS A 101 9.18 -23.73 -3.90
C LYS A 101 8.26 -23.64 -5.11
N ILE A 102 8.88 -23.56 -6.29
CA ILE A 102 8.19 -23.51 -7.58
C ILE A 102 8.62 -24.74 -8.38
N SER A 103 7.65 -25.44 -8.94
CA SER A 103 7.80 -26.60 -9.82
C SER A 103 6.98 -26.39 -11.09
N VAL A 104 7.17 -27.25 -12.09
CA VAL A 104 6.36 -27.24 -13.32
C VAL A 104 4.86 -27.28 -12.99
N ASP A 105 4.46 -28.09 -12.01
CA ASP A 105 3.06 -28.26 -11.61
C ASP A 105 2.46 -27.01 -10.94
N THR A 106 3.28 -26.23 -10.23
CA THR A 106 2.86 -25.04 -9.48
C THR A 106 3.13 -23.73 -10.24
N LEU A 107 3.77 -23.80 -11.40
CA LEU A 107 4.26 -22.63 -12.14
C LEU A 107 3.15 -21.67 -12.55
N LYS A 108 2.01 -22.22 -13.01
CA LYS A 108 0.84 -21.41 -13.42
C LYS A 108 0.18 -20.73 -12.22
N GLU A 109 0.04 -21.44 -11.11
CA GLU A 109 -0.51 -20.86 -9.88
C GLU A 109 0.40 -19.75 -9.34
N PHE A 110 1.71 -19.99 -9.34
CA PHE A 110 2.69 -18.99 -8.95
C PHE A 110 2.63 -17.73 -9.83
N LYS A 111 2.50 -17.88 -11.16
CA LYS A 111 2.27 -16.74 -12.05
C LYS A 111 0.99 -15.98 -11.66
N ASN A 112 -0.14 -16.66 -11.49
CA ASN A 112 -1.40 -16.02 -11.11
C ASN A 112 -1.27 -15.24 -9.79
N ILE A 113 -0.44 -15.74 -8.87
CA ILE A 113 -0.12 -15.03 -7.62
C ILE A 113 0.76 -13.82 -7.88
N LEU A 114 1.62 -13.79 -8.89
CA LEU A 114 2.39 -12.59 -9.20
C LEU A 114 1.58 -11.53 -9.94
N GLU A 115 0.51 -11.90 -10.65
CA GLU A 115 -0.32 -10.96 -11.41
C GLU A 115 -0.92 -9.83 -10.54
N VAL A 116 -1.12 -8.67 -11.17
CA VAL A 116 -1.91 -7.58 -10.60
C VAL A 116 -3.35 -8.04 -10.49
N HIS A 117 -3.87 -8.07 -9.27
CA HIS A 117 -5.24 -8.52 -9.00
C HIS A 117 -6.26 -7.62 -9.71
N SER A 118 -7.26 -8.20 -10.36
CA SER A 118 -8.24 -7.45 -11.18
C SER A 118 -9.01 -6.35 -10.43
N LYS A 119 -9.27 -6.53 -9.13
CA LYS A 119 -9.81 -5.46 -8.25
C LYS A 119 -8.97 -4.17 -8.27
N CYS A 120 -7.66 -4.27 -8.51
CA CYS A 120 -6.78 -3.11 -8.60
C CYS A 120 -6.91 -2.35 -9.93
N TYR A 121 -7.64 -2.86 -10.93
CA TYR A 121 -7.80 -2.18 -12.22
C TYR A 121 -8.62 -0.89 -12.07
N GLY A 122 -9.45 -0.78 -11.02
CA GLY A 122 -10.12 0.48 -10.64
C GLY A 122 -9.18 1.58 -10.13
N LEU A 123 -7.93 1.25 -9.82
CA LEU A 123 -6.93 2.23 -9.36
C LEU A 123 -6.40 3.12 -10.50
N GLY A 124 -6.59 2.71 -11.76
CA GLY A 124 -6.21 3.51 -12.92
C GLY A 124 -5.96 2.68 -14.18
N SER A 125 -5.92 3.37 -15.31
CA SER A 125 -5.78 2.75 -16.63
C SER A 125 -4.33 2.48 -17.04
N TYR A 126 -3.36 3.10 -16.38
CA TYR A 126 -1.95 2.99 -16.73
C TYR A 126 -1.15 2.43 -15.57
N CYS A 127 -0.09 1.70 -15.85
CA CYS A 127 0.86 1.24 -14.85
C CYS A 127 2.29 1.24 -15.38
N VAL A 128 3.23 1.28 -14.43
CA VAL A 128 4.66 1.14 -14.67
C VAL A 128 5.19 0.14 -13.65
N ALA A 129 5.95 -0.86 -14.11
CA ALA A 129 6.59 -1.82 -13.23
C ALA A 129 8.06 -1.44 -13.01
N ILE A 130 8.47 -1.38 -11.75
CA ILE A 130 9.86 -1.26 -11.30
C ILE A 130 10.48 -2.65 -11.32
N THR A 131 11.46 -2.85 -12.20
CA THR A 131 12.13 -4.14 -12.44
C THR A 131 13.35 -4.37 -11.55
N ASN A 132 13.89 -3.31 -10.94
CA ASN A 132 14.97 -3.39 -9.96
C ASN A 132 14.55 -2.76 -8.63
N VAL A 133 13.92 -3.58 -7.78
CA VAL A 133 13.38 -3.16 -6.47
C VAL A 133 14.48 -2.63 -5.55
N SER A 134 15.64 -3.28 -5.53
CA SER A 134 16.75 -2.89 -4.66
C SER A 134 17.28 -1.49 -4.99
N GLU A 135 17.43 -1.20 -6.29
CA GLU A 135 17.87 0.12 -6.76
C GLU A 135 16.83 1.19 -6.47
N PHE A 136 15.55 0.91 -6.73
CA PHE A 136 14.46 1.84 -6.40
C PHE A 136 14.42 2.18 -4.90
N ILE A 137 14.51 1.18 -4.02
CA ILE A 137 14.56 1.39 -2.57
C ILE A 137 15.81 2.20 -2.18
N SER A 138 16.95 1.95 -2.81
CA SER A 138 18.19 2.72 -2.58
C SER A 138 18.03 4.19 -2.95
N ARG A 139 17.43 4.49 -4.12
CA ARG A 139 17.16 5.86 -4.59
C ARG A 139 16.14 6.56 -3.69
N ALA A 140 15.06 5.88 -3.31
CA ALA A 140 14.08 6.40 -2.37
C ALA A 140 14.69 6.76 -1.00
N LYS A 141 15.48 5.85 -0.40
CA LYS A 141 16.17 6.10 0.87
C LYS A 141 17.14 7.28 0.77
N SER A 142 17.87 7.38 -0.34
CA SER A 142 18.80 8.48 -0.60
C SER A 142 18.06 9.83 -0.71
N ALA A 143 16.91 9.86 -1.38
CA ALA A 143 16.07 11.05 -1.50
C ALA A 143 15.44 11.46 -0.16
N ILE A 144 14.98 10.51 0.66
CA ILE A 144 14.47 10.79 2.02
C ILE A 144 15.58 11.41 2.88
N LYS A 145 16.78 10.83 2.84
CA LYS A 145 17.93 11.35 3.58
C LYS A 145 18.35 12.74 3.12
N SER A 146 18.26 13.05 1.82
CA SER A 146 18.70 14.34 1.28
C SER A 146 17.81 15.50 1.72
N ILE A 147 16.54 15.24 2.02
CA ILE A 147 15.61 16.23 2.58
C ILE A 147 15.59 16.25 4.11
N ASN A 148 16.42 15.42 4.77
CA ASN A 148 16.60 15.36 6.22
C ASN A 148 15.30 15.13 7.01
N VAL A 149 14.54 14.11 6.60
CA VAL A 149 13.30 13.68 7.26
C VAL A 149 13.34 12.21 7.62
N ASP A 150 12.49 11.81 8.57
CA ASP A 150 12.28 10.40 8.89
C ASP A 150 11.44 9.73 7.81
N GLY A 151 11.74 8.47 7.55
CA GLY A 151 10.96 7.67 6.62
C GLY A 151 11.13 6.18 6.81
N ALA A 152 10.10 5.44 6.43
CA ALA A 152 10.04 3.99 6.52
C ALA A 152 9.57 3.41 5.18
N ILE A 153 10.02 2.21 4.87
CA ILE A 153 9.67 1.50 3.63
C ILE A 153 9.37 0.06 4.01
N SER A 154 8.14 -0.39 3.79
CA SER A 154 7.70 -1.74 4.15
C SER A 154 6.51 -2.21 3.34
N LEU A 155 6.23 -3.51 3.42
CA LEU A 155 4.94 -4.06 3.03
C LEU A 155 3.88 -3.65 4.05
N VAL A 156 2.66 -3.45 3.56
CA VAL A 156 1.48 -3.26 4.40
C VAL A 156 1.04 -4.62 4.93
N ASP A 157 0.80 -4.68 6.23
CA ASP A 157 0.19 -5.79 6.93
C ASP A 157 -1.33 -5.64 6.99
N TYR A 158 -2.03 -6.77 7.08
CA TYR A 158 -3.47 -6.82 6.96
C TYR A 158 -4.09 -7.54 8.15
N PHE A 159 -4.86 -6.80 8.96
CA PHE A 159 -5.56 -7.35 10.11
C PHE A 159 -7.03 -7.65 9.75
N ASP A 160 -7.57 -8.68 10.38
CA ASP A 160 -8.96 -9.11 10.23
C ASP A 160 -9.84 -8.35 11.22
N ASP A 161 -10.54 -7.33 10.72
CA ASP A 161 -11.34 -6.37 11.48
C ASP A 161 -12.63 -6.96 12.07
N GLN A 162 -12.92 -8.24 11.78
CA GLN A 162 -14.01 -9.00 12.39
C GLN A 162 -13.60 -9.72 13.68
N ILE A 163 -12.29 -9.92 13.90
CA ILE A 163 -11.76 -10.66 15.06
C ILE A 163 -10.74 -9.85 15.86
N PHE A 164 -10.09 -8.87 15.26
CA PHE A 164 -9.09 -8.05 15.92
C PHE A 164 -9.75 -7.04 16.85
N SER A 165 -9.16 -6.87 18.03
CA SER A 165 -9.52 -5.85 19.01
C SER A 165 -8.30 -5.52 19.86
N GLY A 166 -7.88 -4.26 19.88
CA GLY A 166 -6.73 -3.79 20.64
C GLY A 166 -5.91 -2.71 19.93
N GLU A 167 -4.75 -2.44 20.53
CA GLU A 167 -3.73 -1.59 19.94
C GLU A 167 -3.01 -2.33 18.81
N LEU A 168 -2.71 -1.59 17.75
CA LEU A 168 -1.90 -2.08 16.64
C LEU A 168 -0.42 -1.96 16.99
N ASP A 169 0.37 -2.90 16.47
CA ASP A 169 1.83 -2.89 16.62
C ASP A 169 2.42 -1.55 16.18
N SER A 170 3.07 -0.87 17.12
CA SER A 170 3.66 0.45 16.92
C SER A 170 4.74 0.47 15.86
N ASP A 171 5.45 -0.64 15.67
CA ASP A 171 6.50 -0.75 14.65
C ASP A 171 5.89 -0.79 13.23
N MET A 172 4.59 -1.09 13.14
CA MET A 172 3.84 -1.21 11.89
C MET A 172 2.84 -0.06 11.67
N HIS A 173 2.85 0.97 12.53
CA HIS A 173 1.98 2.14 12.37
C HIS A 173 2.19 2.82 11.01
N GLY A 174 1.09 2.97 10.27
CA GLY A 174 1.10 3.50 8.91
C GLY A 174 1.37 2.44 7.82
N PHE A 175 1.60 1.19 8.21
CA PHE A 175 1.75 0.03 7.34
C PHE A 175 0.71 -1.06 7.66
N GLN A 176 -0.48 -0.68 8.12
CA GLN A 176 -1.55 -1.61 8.45
C GLN A 176 -2.83 -1.20 7.75
N LYS A 177 -3.56 -2.19 7.22
CA LYS A 177 -4.87 -2.01 6.60
C LYS A 177 -5.81 -3.12 7.02
N ARG A 178 -7.12 -2.88 6.82
CA ARG A 178 -8.12 -3.94 6.94
C ARG A 178 -7.90 -5.01 5.87
N LYS A 179 -8.15 -6.27 6.23
CA LYS A 179 -8.02 -7.45 5.34
C LYS A 179 -8.80 -7.35 4.03
N THR A 180 -9.89 -6.56 3.98
CA THR A 180 -10.61 -6.27 2.73
C THR A 180 -9.69 -5.72 1.62
N PHE A 181 -8.61 -5.01 1.99
CA PHE A 181 -7.61 -4.44 1.08
C PHE A 181 -6.41 -5.35 0.79
N GLU A 182 -6.37 -6.58 1.30
CA GLU A 182 -5.23 -7.50 1.13
C GLU A 182 -4.89 -7.74 -0.36
N HIS A 183 -5.90 -7.68 -1.22
CA HIS A 183 -5.76 -7.81 -2.67
C HIS A 183 -4.87 -6.72 -3.30
N GLN A 184 -4.63 -5.59 -2.63
CA GLN A 184 -3.75 -4.50 -3.10
C GLN A 184 -2.27 -4.78 -2.90
N ARG A 185 -1.91 -5.70 -2.00
CA ARG A 185 -0.53 -6.15 -1.74
C ARG A 185 0.45 -4.99 -1.66
N GLU A 186 0.09 -4.03 -0.85
CA GLU A 186 0.69 -2.72 -0.88
C GLU A 186 2.11 -2.76 -0.30
N HIS A 187 3.04 -2.15 -1.02
CA HIS A 187 4.35 -1.75 -0.54
C HIS A 187 4.36 -0.23 -0.46
N ARG A 188 4.68 0.30 0.72
CA ARG A 188 4.53 1.71 1.05
C ARG A 188 5.90 2.32 1.38
N ILE A 189 6.09 3.55 0.92
CA ILE A 189 7.11 4.48 1.44
C ILE A 189 6.35 5.51 2.24
N LEU A 190 6.67 5.66 3.52
CA LEU A 190 6.09 6.64 4.43
C LEU A 190 7.17 7.64 4.82
N ILE A 191 6.87 8.93 4.76
CA ILE A 191 7.78 9.98 5.21
C ILE A 191 7.08 10.93 6.18
N ASP A 192 7.84 11.46 7.12
CA ASP A 192 7.37 12.44 8.10
C ASP A 192 8.06 13.79 7.86
N LEU A 193 7.37 14.68 7.17
CA LEU A 193 7.89 16.01 6.86
C LEU A 193 7.90 16.95 8.08
N ASN A 194 7.36 16.53 9.23
CA ASN A 194 7.18 17.35 10.43
C ASN A 194 6.42 18.66 10.14
N TYR A 195 5.51 18.65 9.16
CA TYR A 195 4.70 19.81 8.82
C TYR A 195 3.56 19.98 9.82
N LYS A 196 3.36 21.22 10.29
CA LYS A 196 2.22 21.56 11.15
C LYS A 196 0.87 21.42 10.43
N ILE A 197 0.87 21.55 9.11
CA ILE A 197 -0.30 21.39 8.25
C ILE A 197 0.05 20.29 7.24
N PRO A 198 -0.67 19.15 7.23
CA PRO A 198 -0.43 18.09 6.27
C PRO A 198 -0.66 18.59 4.85
N GLU A 199 0.34 18.42 3.98
CA GLU A 199 0.26 18.78 2.57
C GLU A 199 0.81 17.65 1.70
N LYS A 200 0.33 17.57 0.46
CA LYS A 200 0.84 16.60 -0.51
C LYS A 200 2.26 16.97 -0.89
N TYR A 201 3.10 15.97 -1.09
CA TYR A 201 4.53 16.17 -1.33
C TYR A 201 5.00 15.34 -2.50
N THR A 202 5.96 15.86 -3.28
CA THR A 202 6.60 15.11 -4.35
C THR A 202 8.05 14.86 -3.99
N LEU A 203 8.38 13.60 -3.69
CA LEU A 203 9.76 13.19 -3.45
C LEU A 203 10.43 12.88 -4.79
N ASN A 204 11.49 13.62 -5.13
CA ASN A 204 12.27 13.35 -6.33
C ASN A 204 13.36 12.31 -6.03
N VAL A 205 13.30 11.16 -6.72
CA VAL A 205 14.24 10.04 -6.56
C VAL A 205 15.24 9.92 -7.71
N GLY A 206 15.27 10.91 -8.60
CA GLY A 206 16.01 10.85 -9.87
C GLY A 206 15.29 9.99 -10.91
N ASP A 207 15.73 10.11 -12.16
CA ASP A 207 15.20 9.35 -13.30
C ASP A 207 15.13 7.85 -12.98
N LEU A 208 14.02 7.20 -13.32
CA LEU A 208 13.77 5.78 -13.09
C LEU A 208 13.71 4.98 -14.39
N SER A 209 13.94 5.60 -15.54
CA SER A 209 13.75 4.98 -16.87
C SER A 209 14.62 3.73 -17.08
N ASP A 210 15.75 3.63 -16.39
CA ASP A 210 16.65 2.48 -16.42
C ASP A 210 16.16 1.26 -15.61
N ILE A 211 15.22 1.47 -14.69
CA ILE A 211 14.69 0.42 -13.80
C ILE A 211 13.18 0.26 -13.88
N THR A 212 12.53 0.85 -14.88
CA THR A 212 11.10 0.73 -15.11
C THR A 212 10.77 0.18 -16.49
N THR A 213 9.63 -0.49 -16.62
CA THR A 213 9.03 -0.77 -17.92
C THR A 213 8.55 0.50 -18.60
N GLU A 214 8.20 0.37 -19.88
CA GLU A 214 7.31 1.35 -20.53
C GLU A 214 5.94 1.42 -19.83
N ILE A 215 5.15 2.44 -20.21
CA ILE A 215 3.80 2.62 -19.68
C ILE A 215 2.86 1.62 -20.35
N LEU A 216 2.27 0.74 -19.53
CA LEU A 216 1.33 -0.30 -19.93
C LEU A 216 -0.02 -0.08 -19.25
N THR A 217 -1.03 -0.86 -19.60
CA THR A 217 -2.21 -1.09 -18.75
C THR A 217 -1.94 -2.24 -17.77
N PRO A 218 -2.66 -2.33 -16.63
CA PRO A 218 -2.53 -3.48 -15.72
C PRO A 218 -2.80 -4.83 -16.38
N GLN A 219 -3.69 -4.87 -17.38
CA GLN A 219 -3.98 -6.08 -18.14
C GLN A 219 -2.80 -6.46 -19.05
N GLU A 220 -2.28 -5.51 -19.84
CA GLU A 220 -1.11 -5.74 -20.70
C GLU A 220 0.10 -6.22 -19.87
N LEU A 221 0.32 -5.64 -18.68
CA LEU A 221 1.38 -6.08 -17.77
C LEU A 221 1.22 -7.57 -17.37
N ASN A 222 0.00 -7.99 -17.03
CA ASN A 222 -0.27 -9.40 -16.70
C ASN A 222 -0.09 -10.33 -17.92
N GLU A 223 -0.46 -9.87 -19.12
CA GLU A 223 -0.31 -10.64 -20.36
C GLU A 223 1.16 -10.89 -20.73
N ILE A 224 2.04 -9.91 -20.51
CA ILE A 224 3.48 -10.04 -20.77
C ILE A 224 4.27 -10.68 -19.62
N LEU A 225 3.67 -10.80 -18.43
CA LEU A 225 4.30 -11.45 -17.28
C LEU A 225 4.52 -12.93 -17.61
N GLU A 226 5.76 -13.38 -17.47
CA GLU A 226 6.16 -14.76 -17.74
C GLU A 226 7.08 -15.26 -16.62
N VAL A 227 6.82 -16.47 -16.15
CA VAL A 227 7.71 -17.15 -15.19
C VAL A 227 8.35 -18.32 -15.90
N ARG A 228 9.69 -18.40 -15.85
CA ARG A 228 10.47 -19.48 -16.45
C ARG A 228 11.27 -20.24 -15.40
N LEU A 229 11.24 -21.57 -15.48
CA LEU A 229 12.12 -22.44 -14.71
C LEU A 229 13.44 -22.69 -15.46
N PRO A 230 14.51 -23.11 -14.75
CA PRO A 230 15.81 -23.41 -15.38
C PRO A 230 15.75 -24.49 -16.46
N ASP A 231 14.75 -25.38 -16.42
CA ASP A 231 14.53 -26.44 -17.41
C ASP A 231 13.81 -25.95 -18.69
N GLY A 232 13.45 -24.67 -18.76
CA GLY A 232 12.76 -24.04 -19.89
C GLY A 232 11.23 -24.06 -19.79
N SER A 233 10.65 -24.70 -18.78
CA SER A 233 9.22 -24.64 -18.52
C SER A 233 8.76 -23.21 -18.25
N LYS A 234 7.58 -22.84 -18.73
CA LYS A 234 7.06 -21.47 -18.63
C LYS A 234 5.56 -21.41 -18.34
N ALA A 235 5.15 -20.35 -17.64
CA ALA A 235 3.75 -19.94 -17.50
C ALA A 235 3.62 -18.44 -17.78
#